data_AF-A0A7S0EZE3-F1
#
_entry.id   AF-A0A7S0EZE3-F1
#
_cell.length_a   1.000
_cell.length_b   1.000
_cell.length_c   1.000
_cell.angle_alpha   90.00
_cell.angle_beta   90.00
_cell.angle_gamma   90.00
#
_symmetry.space_group_name_H-M   'P 1'
#
loop_
_entity.id
_entity.type
_entity.pdbx_description
1 polymer ?
#
loop_
_entity_poly.entity_id
_entity_poly.type
_entity_poly.pdbx_seq_one_letter_code
_entity_poly.pdbx_strand_id
1 'polypeptide(L)'
;RVLLHGAGSFGHFQARQYGLKYGASHPDHEPIGFALARSSVTRLNGLILSALIQCGLPAVGMPAFPRWRKRRNVMGSGAALCADVARAWRAGLLPVLHGDVVFDEGQGCAIL
;
A
#
# COMPACT_ATOMS: atom_id res chain seq x y z
N ARG A 1 -0.24 19.15 -2.73
CA ARG A 1 1.00 18.34 -2.74
C ARG A 1 0.63 16.95 -2.25
N VAL A 2 1.16 15.90 -2.86
CA VAL A 2 0.92 14.48 -2.51
C VAL A 2 2.29 13.80 -2.49
N LEU A 3 2.53 12.93 -1.51
CA LEU A 3 3.76 12.15 -1.41
C LEU A 3 3.46 10.67 -1.66
N LEU A 4 4.30 10.03 -2.46
CA LEU A 4 4.26 8.59 -2.71
C LEU A 4 5.62 7.99 -2.35
N HIS A 5 5.62 6.82 -1.71
CA HIS A 5 6.83 6.06 -1.47
C HIS A 5 6.65 4.56 -1.78
N GLY A 6 7.73 3.91 -2.21
CA GLY A 6 7.74 2.45 -2.35
C GLY A 6 7.80 1.74 -1.00
N ALA A 7 7.59 0.42 -1.02
CA ALA A 7 7.77 -0.43 0.15
C ALA A 7 9.25 -0.62 0.55
N GLY A 8 10.18 -0.49 -0.39
CA GLY A 8 11.61 -0.72 -0.16
C GLY A 8 11.89 -2.11 0.43
N SER A 9 12.91 -2.20 1.30
CA SER A 9 13.26 -3.43 2.01
C SER A 9 12.15 -3.94 2.93
N PHE A 10 11.20 -3.09 3.34
CA PHE A 10 10.09 -3.48 4.21
C PHE A 10 9.03 -4.32 3.49
N GLY A 11 8.97 -4.33 2.16
CA GLY A 11 8.05 -5.20 1.41
C GLY A 11 8.75 -6.32 0.63
N HIS A 12 9.97 -6.08 0.13
CA HIS A 12 10.60 -6.99 -0.82
C HIS A 12 10.89 -8.38 -0.26
N PHE A 13 11.33 -8.49 0.99
CA PHE A 13 11.71 -9.78 1.58
C PHE A 13 10.50 -10.71 1.68
N GLN A 14 9.43 -10.24 2.31
CA GLN A 14 8.18 -10.99 2.49
C GLN A 14 7.48 -11.25 1.15
N ALA A 15 7.45 -10.27 0.24
CA ALA A 15 6.83 -10.45 -1.07
C ALA A 15 7.50 -11.54 -1.90
N ARG A 16 8.84 -11.68 -1.80
CA ARG A 16 9.59 -12.75 -2.45
C ARG A 16 9.41 -14.08 -1.72
N GLN A 17 9.55 -14.09 -0.40
CA GLN A 17 9.46 -15.31 0.41
C GLN A 17 8.12 -16.03 0.23
N TYR A 18 7.02 -15.28 0.13
CA TYR A 18 5.66 -15.85 0.07
C TYR A 18 5.02 -15.74 -1.31
N GLY A 19 5.82 -15.52 -2.36
CA GLY A 19 5.32 -15.46 -3.74
C GLY A 19 4.19 -14.45 -4.01
N LEU A 20 4.06 -13.39 -3.21
CA LEU A 20 2.86 -12.52 -3.19
C LEU A 20 2.58 -11.81 -4.53
N LYS A 21 3.62 -11.63 -5.36
CA LYS A 21 3.48 -11.09 -6.72
C LYS A 21 2.70 -12.04 -7.65
N TYR A 22 2.82 -13.34 -7.43
CA TYR A 22 2.27 -14.39 -8.28
C TYR A 22 0.87 -14.85 -7.85
N GLY A 23 0.35 -14.28 -6.76
CA GLY A 23 -0.99 -14.55 -6.28
C GLY A 23 -1.10 -15.75 -5.35
N ALA A 24 -2.32 -16.00 -4.90
CA ALA A 24 -2.66 -16.96 -3.86
C ALA A 24 -2.51 -18.43 -4.28
N SER A 25 -2.41 -18.71 -5.58
CA SER A 25 -2.19 -20.06 -6.11
C SER A 25 -0.69 -20.42 -6.25
N HIS A 26 0.23 -19.52 -5.89
CA HIS A 26 1.66 -19.79 -5.96
C HIS A 26 2.07 -20.83 -4.90
N PRO A 27 2.99 -21.77 -5.18
CA PRO A 27 3.38 -22.81 -4.22
C PRO A 27 3.86 -22.28 -2.87
N ASP A 28 4.61 -21.18 -2.88
CA ASP A 28 5.13 -20.54 -1.67
C ASP A 28 4.13 -19.60 -0.99
N HIS A 29 2.89 -19.49 -1.50
CA HIS A 29 1.91 -18.58 -0.93
C HIS A 29 1.36 -19.09 0.39
N GLU A 30 1.52 -18.29 1.44
CA GLU A 30 0.82 -18.46 2.70
C GLU A 30 0.12 -17.15 3.11
N PRO A 31 -1.09 -17.20 3.68
CA PRO A 31 -1.80 -16.01 4.14
C PRO A 31 -0.99 -15.15 5.13
N ILE A 32 -0.13 -15.79 5.94
CA ILE A 32 0.76 -15.08 6.86
C ILE A 32 1.73 -14.15 6.13
N GLY A 33 2.16 -14.51 4.92
CA GLY A 33 3.02 -13.68 4.09
C GLY A 33 2.40 -12.34 3.72
N PHE A 34 1.10 -12.36 3.38
CA PHE A 34 0.33 -11.15 3.13
C PHE A 34 0.32 -10.26 4.37
N ALA A 35 -0.01 -10.84 5.54
CA ALA A 35 -0.08 -10.11 6.80
C ALA A 35 1.28 -9.51 7.19
N LEU A 36 2.37 -10.28 7.06
CA LEU A 36 3.73 -9.84 7.35
C LEU A 36 4.19 -8.72 6.42
N ALA A 37 3.97 -8.86 5.11
CA ALA A 37 4.29 -7.82 4.13
C ALA A 37 3.52 -6.52 4.44
N ARG A 38 2.21 -6.62 4.67
CA ARG A 38 1.36 -5.48 5.00
C ARG A 38 1.81 -4.79 6.28
N SER A 39 2.04 -5.56 7.34
CA SER A 39 2.48 -5.05 8.65
C SER A 39 3.82 -4.30 8.52
N SER A 40 4.78 -4.90 7.82
CA SER A 40 6.09 -4.31 7.60
C SER A 40 6.02 -3.00 6.81
N VAL A 41 5.28 -2.95 5.70
CA VAL A 41 5.14 -1.72 4.91
C VAL A 41 4.33 -0.64 5.66
N THR A 42 3.34 -1.03 6.46
CA THR A 42 2.62 -0.10 7.35
C THR A 42 3.57 0.56 8.35
N ARG A 43 4.51 -0.22 8.91
CA ARG A 43 5.54 0.29 9.82
C ARG A 43 6.41 1.34 9.14
N LEU A 44 6.86 1.11 7.90
CA LEU A 44 7.62 2.10 7.14
C LEU A 44 6.82 3.40 6.94
N ASN A 45 5.55 3.28 6.54
CA ASN A 45 4.68 4.44 6.37
C ASN A 45 4.53 5.23 7.68
N GLY A 46 4.39 4.54 8.83
CA GLY A 46 4.34 5.18 10.14
C GLY A 46 5.61 5.96 10.50
N LEU A 47 6.80 5.44 10.14
CA LEU A 47 8.08 6.14 10.34
C LEU A 47 8.16 7.41 9.47
N ILE A 48 7.74 7.32 8.21
CA ILE A 48 7.72 8.46 7.29
C ILE A 48 6.75 9.54 7.76
N LEU A 49 5.53 9.15 8.14
CA LEU A 49 4.54 10.08 8.69
C LEU A 49 5.06 10.79 9.94
N SER A 50 5.65 10.03 10.88
CA SER A 50 6.24 10.60 12.09
C SER A 50 7.30 11.65 11.78
N ALA A 51 8.22 11.35 10.84
CA ALA A 51 9.26 12.29 10.44
C ALA A 51 8.69 13.56 9.79
N LEU A 52 7.69 13.43 8.91
CA LEU A 52 7.04 14.58 8.28
C LEU A 52 6.33 15.47 9.31
N ILE A 53 5.60 14.87 10.24
CA ILE A 53 4.89 15.58 11.31
C ILE A 53 5.88 16.30 12.24
N GLN A 54 7.01 15.67 12.58
CA GLN A 54 8.08 16.30 13.35
C GLN A 54 8.67 17.54 12.65
N CYS A 55 8.66 17.57 11.32
CA CYS A 55 9.03 18.75 10.52
C CYS A 55 7.90 19.78 10.36
N GLY A 56 6.77 19.62 11.05
CA GLY A 56 5.63 20.53 10.98
C GLY A 56 4.73 20.35 9.75
N LEU A 57 4.87 19.24 9.01
CA LEU A 57 4.01 18.95 7.86
C LEU A 57 2.75 18.20 8.32
N PRO A 58 1.54 18.60 7.89
CA PRO A 58 0.28 17.94 8.26
C PRO A 58 0.06 16.65 7.43
N ALA A 59 0.97 15.69 7.58
CA ALA A 59 0.99 14.45 6.80
C ALA A 59 -0.08 13.46 7.28
N VAL A 60 -0.81 12.86 6.34
CA VAL A 60 -1.84 11.84 6.61
C VAL A 60 -1.64 10.62 5.72
N GLY A 61 -1.61 9.45 6.35
CA GLY A 61 -1.50 8.17 5.64
C GLY A 61 -2.79 7.80 4.92
N MET A 62 -2.68 7.48 3.63
CA MET A 62 -3.78 6.99 2.80
C MET A 62 -3.38 5.66 2.16
N PRO A 63 -3.42 4.56 2.94
CA PRO A 63 -2.94 3.26 2.48
C PRO A 63 -3.82 2.69 1.38
N ALA A 64 -3.18 1.94 0.47
CA ALA A 64 -3.86 1.27 -0.62
C ALA A 64 -4.75 0.12 -0.13
N PHE A 65 -4.28 -0.75 0.77
CA PHE A 65 -5.13 -1.79 1.34
C PHE A 65 -6.07 -1.26 2.44
N PRO A 66 -7.36 -1.66 2.45
CA PRO A 66 -8.03 -2.60 1.53
C PRO A 66 -8.74 -1.93 0.35
N ARG A 67 -8.54 -0.62 0.15
CA ARG A 67 -9.29 0.21 -0.82
C ARG A 67 -8.96 -0.11 -2.28
N TRP A 68 -7.71 -0.48 -2.56
CA TRP A 68 -7.27 -0.82 -3.90
C TRP A 68 -7.46 -2.31 -4.11
N ARG A 69 -8.15 -2.65 -5.19
CA ARG A 69 -8.32 -4.02 -5.65
C ARG A 69 -7.80 -4.11 -7.07
N LYS A 70 -7.10 -5.19 -7.36
CA LYS A 70 -6.70 -5.53 -8.72
C LYS A 70 -7.61 -6.64 -9.26
N ARG A 71 -7.70 -6.75 -10.57
CA ARG A 71 -8.28 -7.90 -11.25
C ARG A 71 -7.24 -8.40 -12.24
N ARG A 72 -6.64 -9.56 -11.97
CA ARG A 72 -5.55 -10.13 -12.79
C ARG A 72 -4.39 -9.14 -12.98
N ASN A 73 -3.91 -8.54 -11.90
CA ASN A 73 -2.87 -7.50 -11.86
C ASN A 73 -3.20 -6.16 -12.53
N VAL A 74 -4.42 -5.96 -13.02
CA VAL A 74 -4.89 -4.65 -13.50
C VAL A 74 -5.59 -3.91 -12.37
N MET A 75 -5.22 -2.65 -12.15
CA MET A 75 -5.86 -1.80 -11.14
C MET A 75 -7.31 -1.50 -11.52
N GLY A 76 -8.24 -1.62 -10.58
CA GLY A 76 -9.63 -1.18 -10.75
C GLY A 76 -9.77 0.34 -10.87
N SER A 77 -11.01 0.84 -10.97
CA SER A 77 -11.28 2.29 -11.04
C SER A 77 -10.73 3.03 -9.82
N GLY A 78 -9.71 3.86 -10.03
CA GLY A 78 -9.10 4.70 -8.99
C GLY A 78 -9.87 5.98 -8.66
N ALA A 79 -11.02 6.23 -9.28
CA ALA A 79 -11.72 7.52 -9.21
C ALA A 79 -12.12 7.91 -7.77
N ALA A 80 -12.64 6.97 -6.98
CA ALA A 80 -13.01 7.22 -5.59
C ALA A 80 -11.80 7.60 -4.73
N LEU A 81 -10.66 6.95 -4.97
CA LEU A 81 -9.42 7.24 -4.26
C LEU A 81 -8.84 8.59 -4.65
N CYS A 82 -8.81 8.91 -5.95
CA CYS A 82 -8.40 10.22 -6.41
C CYS A 82 -9.27 11.32 -5.77
N ALA A 83 -10.57 11.08 -5.60
CA ALA A 83 -11.46 11.99 -4.89
C ALA A 83 -11.10 12.13 -3.41
N ASP A 84 -10.77 11.03 -2.71
CA ASP A 84 -10.29 11.05 -1.32
C ASP A 84 -8.97 11.82 -1.17
N VAL A 85 -7.99 11.56 -2.03
CA VAL A 85 -6.70 12.27 -2.05
C VAL A 85 -6.91 13.75 -2.31
N ALA A 86 -7.79 14.10 -3.26
CA ALA A 86 -8.14 15.48 -3.55
C ALA A 86 -8.87 16.15 -2.38
N ARG A 87 -9.73 15.44 -1.63
CA ARG A 87 -10.37 15.95 -0.41
C ARG A 87 -9.33 16.26 0.67
N ALA A 88 -8.43 15.32 0.97
CA ALA A 88 -7.39 15.51 1.96
C ALA A 88 -6.46 16.68 1.60
N TRP A 89 -6.06 16.77 0.33
CA TRP A 89 -5.27 17.89 -0.15
C TRP A 89 -6.01 19.24 -0.02
N ARG A 90 -7.29 19.31 -0.39
CA ARG A 90 -8.10 20.53 -0.23
C ARG A 90 -8.30 20.94 1.23
N ALA A 91 -8.27 19.99 2.16
CA ALA A 91 -8.30 20.25 3.59
C ALA A 91 -6.95 20.74 4.16
N GLY A 92 -5.94 20.98 3.33
CA GLY A 92 -4.62 21.44 3.76
C GLY A 92 -3.70 20.34 4.29
N LEU A 93 -4.12 19.07 4.19
CA LEU A 93 -3.28 17.93 4.57
C LEU A 93 -2.28 17.61 3.45
N LEU A 94 -1.21 16.89 3.82
CA LEU A 94 -0.28 16.24 2.90
C LEU A 94 -0.62 14.75 2.82
N PRO A 95 -1.36 14.29 1.78
CA PRO A 95 -1.64 12.87 1.60
C PRO A 95 -0.35 12.10 1.33
N VAL A 96 -0.14 11.02 2.05
CA VAL A 96 0.99 10.10 1.91
C VAL A 96 0.47 8.72 1.53
N LEU A 97 0.85 8.24 0.36
CA LEU A 97 0.52 6.91 -0.16
C LEU A 97 1.76 6.06 -0.28
N HIS A 98 1.57 4.74 -0.29
CA HIS A 98 2.67 3.80 -0.42
C HIS A 98 2.30 2.56 -1.24
N GLY A 99 3.31 1.92 -1.85
CA GLY A 99 3.15 0.58 -2.42
C GLY A 99 2.68 -0.40 -1.34
N ASP A 100 1.86 -1.38 -1.68
CA ASP A 100 1.21 -2.24 -0.69
C ASP A 100 0.89 -3.61 -1.28
N VAL A 101 0.62 -4.58 -0.41
CA VAL A 101 -0.04 -5.83 -0.81
C VAL A 101 -1.55 -5.63 -0.76
N VAL A 102 -2.23 -6.03 -1.83
CA VAL A 102 -3.67 -5.81 -2.01
C VAL A 102 -4.40 -7.07 -2.45
N PHE A 103 -5.71 -7.08 -2.31
CA PHE A 103 -6.54 -8.13 -2.88
C PHE A 103 -6.56 -8.04 -4.41
N ASP A 104 -6.52 -9.21 -5.05
CA ASP A 104 -6.72 -9.36 -6.48
C ASP A 104 -7.87 -10.33 -6.75
N GLU A 105 -8.87 -9.93 -7.52
CA GLU A 105 -10.06 -10.75 -7.82
C GLU A 105 -9.76 -11.96 -8.71
N GLY A 106 -8.67 -11.91 -9.49
CA GLY A 106 -8.27 -12.98 -10.41
C GLY A 106 -7.23 -13.94 -9.82
N GLN A 107 -6.38 -13.46 -8.91
CA GLN A 107 -5.29 -14.26 -8.33
C GLN A 107 -5.20 -14.17 -6.80
N GLY A 108 -6.24 -13.71 -6.10
CA GLY A 108 -6.32 -13.62 -4.63
C GLY A 108 -5.56 -12.43 -4.03
N CYS A 109 -4.28 -12.28 -4.35
CA CYS A 109 -3.45 -11.16 -3.87
C CYS A 109 -2.48 -10.65 -4.94
N ALA A 110 -1.98 -9.44 -4.75
CA ALA A 110 -0.97 -8.85 -5.61
C ALA A 110 -0.21 -7.70 -4.93
N ILE A 111 0.91 -7.28 -5.51
CA ILE A 111 1.73 -6.15 -5.07
C ILE A 111 1.48 -4.93 -5.96
N LEU A 112 1.38 -3.74 -5.38
CA LEU A 112 1.31 -2.45 -6.08
C LEU A 112 2.68 -1.82 -6.28
#